data_AF-A0A3A0AWE6-F1
#
_entry.id   AF-A0A3A0AWE6-F1
#
_cell.length_a   1.000
_cell.length_b   1.000
_cell.length_c   1.000
_cell.angle_alpha   90.00
_cell.angle_beta   90.00
_cell.angle_gamma   90.00
#
_symmetry.space_group_name_H-M   'P 1'
#
loop_
_entity.id
_entity.type
_entity.pdbx_description
1 polymer ?
#
loop_
_entity_poly.entity_id
_entity_poly.type
_entity_poly.pdbx_seq_one_letter_code
_entity_poly.pdbx_strand_id
1 'polypeptide(L)' 'MLIDTDILIDAGRAVGEAVTFLLSHGLLIPDALIAATAIVINEPLATKNHRDYRFITGLTLSAYP' A
#
# COMPACT_ATOMS: atom_id res chain seq x y z
N MET A 1 27.17 -0.48 -14.42
CA MET A 1 26.04 0.44 -14.21
C MET A 1 24.79 -0.41 -14.24
N LEU A 2 24.48 -1.03 -13.10
CA LEU A 2 23.47 -2.08 -12.94
C LEU A 2 22.57 -1.65 -11.76
N ILE A 3 21.95 -0.47 -11.87
CA ILE A 3 21.31 0.18 -10.71
C ILE A 3 19.79 0.34 -10.87
N ASP A 4 19.21 0.29 -12.07
CA ASP A 4 17.83 0.78 -12.22
C ASP A 4 16.74 -0.30 -12.28
N THR A 5 17.04 -1.57 -12.59
CA THR A 5 15.98 -2.59 -12.75
C THR A 5 15.68 -3.35 -11.47
N ASP A 6 16.68 -3.62 -10.64
CA ASP A 6 16.52 -4.46 -9.43
C ASP A 6 15.66 -3.74 -8.38
N ILE A 7 15.86 -2.43 -8.21
CA ILE A 7 15.05 -1.58 -7.32
C ILE A 7 13.58 -1.51 -7.78
N LEU A 8 13.34 -1.38 -9.10
CA LEU A 8 11.99 -1.36 -9.65
C LEU A 8 11.29 -2.73 -9.54
N ILE A 9 12.03 -3.83 -9.72
CA ILE A 9 11.50 -5.19 -9.57
C ILE A 9 11.15 -5.45 -8.10
N ASP A 10 12.00 -5.07 -7.16
CA ASP A 10 11.75 -5.27 -5.73
C ASP A 10 10.58 -4.42 -5.22
N ALA A 11 10.48 -3.17 -5.66
CA ALA A 11 9.32 -2.32 -5.33
C ALA A 11 8.02 -2.89 -5.90
N GLY A 12 8.03 -3.35 -7.16
CA GLY A 12 6.87 -3.98 -7.79
C GLY A 12 6.45 -5.27 -7.09
N ARG A 13 7.41 -6.09 -6.66
CA ARG A 13 7.16 -7.31 -5.89
C ARG A 13 6.58 -7.01 -4.51
N ALA A 14 7.13 -6.03 -3.80
CA ALA A 14 6.65 -5.61 -2.48
C ALA A 14 5.20 -5.11 -2.55
N VAL A 15 4.84 -4.34 -3.59
CA VAL A 15 3.45 -3.93 -3.83
C VAL A 15 2.57 -5.16 -4.10
N GLY A 16 3.00 -6.10 -4.95
CA GLY A 16 2.22 -7.30 -5.24
C GLY A 16 1.92 -8.16 -4.02
N GLU A 17 2.91 -8.35 -3.13
CA GLU A 17 2.76 -9.08 -1.87
C GLU A 17 1.80 -8.35 -0.92
N ALA A 18 1.95 -7.04 -0.78
CA ALA A 18 1.07 -6.21 0.04
C ALA A 18 -0.38 -6.20 -0.49
N VAL A 19 -0.59 -6.11 -1.80
CA VAL A 19 -1.94 -6.20 -2.41
C VAL A 19 -2.55 -7.57 -2.16
N THR A 20 -1.78 -8.66 -2.33
CA THR A 20 -2.27 -10.02 -2.06
C THR A 20 -2.69 -10.20 -0.60
N PHE A 21 -1.90 -9.64 0.33
CA PHE A 21 -2.24 -9.62 1.75
C PHE A 21 -3.52 -8.83 2.04
N LEU A 22 -3.75 -7.70 1.37
CA LEU A 22 -4.95 -6.88 1.59
C LEU A 22 -6.21 -7.49 0.97
N LEU A 23 -6.07 -8.14 -0.18
CA LEU A 23 -7.14 -8.88 -0.83
C LEU A 23 -7.62 -10.06 0.01
N SER A 24 -6.71 -10.74 0.73
CA SER A 24 -7.09 -11.81 1.65
C SER A 24 -7.91 -11.32 2.85
N HIS A 25 -7.87 -10.01 3.14
CA HIS A 25 -8.66 -9.36 4.19
C HIS A 25 -9.97 -8.75 3.67
N GLY A 26 -10.37 -9.03 2.42
CA GLY A 26 -11.66 -8.63 1.86
C GLY A 26 -11.72 -7.18 1.37
N LEU A 27 -10.57 -6.51 1.21
CA LEU A 27 -10.49 -5.19 0.61
C LEU A 27 -10.70 -5.28 -0.91
N LEU A 28 -11.27 -4.22 -1.52
CA LEU A 28 -11.36 -4.15 -2.97
C LEU A 28 -9.95 -4.01 -3.58
N ILE A 29 -9.73 -4.59 -4.77
CA ILE A 29 -8.44 -4.49 -5.50
C ILE A 29 -7.90 -3.05 -5.58
N PRO A 30 -8.71 -2.02 -5.88
CA PRO A 30 -8.21 -0.64 -5.95
C PRO A 30 -7.73 -0.13 -4.59
N ASP A 31 -8.49 -0.38 -3.52
CA ASP A 31 -8.14 0.08 -2.17
C ASP A 31 -6.88 -0.63 -1.65
N ALA A 32 -6.75 -1.93 -1.97
CA ALA A 32 -5.60 -2.73 -1.64
C ALA A 32 -4.32 -2.17 -2.30
N LEU A 33 -4.41 -1.78 -3.58
CA LEU A 33 -3.30 -1.20 -4.32
C LEU A 33 -2.86 0.16 -3.75
N ILE A 34 -3.82 1.01 -3.38
CA ILE A 34 -3.55 2.33 -2.79
C ILE A 34 -2.83 2.17 -1.44
N ALA A 35 -3.34 1.31 -0.56
CA ALA A 35 -2.73 1.04 0.73
C ALA A 35 -1.34 0.41 0.61
N ALA A 36 -1.18 -0.59 -0.27
CA ALA A 36 0.12 -1.23 -0.54
C ALA A 36 1.16 -0.20 -1.01
N THR A 37 0.77 0.70 -1.91
CA THR A 37 1.66 1.75 -2.41
C THR A 37 2.11 2.68 -1.28
N ALA A 38 1.18 3.16 -0.45
CA ALA A 38 1.48 4.02 0.70
C ALA A 38 2.44 3.36 1.71
N ILE A 39 2.29 2.06 1.95
CA ILE A 39 3.20 1.27 2.81
C ILE A 39 4.59 1.18 2.18
N VAL A 40 4.68 0.84 0.89
CA VAL A 40 5.96 0.66 0.19
C VAL A 40 6.75 1.96 0.09
N ILE A 41 6.10 3.08 -0.16
CA ILE A 41 6.74 4.41 -0.20
C ILE A 41 6.90 5.02 1.20
N ASN A 42 6.38 4.34 2.24
CA ASN A 42 6.41 4.76 3.64
C ASN A 42 5.80 6.17 3.89
N GLU A 43 4.73 6.50 3.17
CA GLU A 43 4.02 7.78 3.29
C GLU A 43 2.62 7.61 3.90
N PRO A 44 2.11 8.60 4.65
CA PRO A 44 0.76 8.58 5.18
C PRO A 44 -0.29 8.62 4.06
N LEU A 45 -1.27 7.72 4.12
CA LEU A 45 -2.41 7.76 3.22
C LEU A 45 -3.45 8.77 3.73
N ALA A 46 -3.66 9.82 2.94
CA ALA A 46 -4.77 10.75 3.13
C ALA A 46 -6.00 10.22 2.37
N THR A 47 -7.02 9.76 3.09
CA THR A 47 -8.25 9.20 2.51
C THR A 47 -9.46 9.73 3.25
N LYS A 48 -10.63 9.78 2.59
CA LYS A 48 -11.92 10.04 3.26
C LYS A 48 -12.50 8.77 3.89
N ASN A 49 -12.04 7.60 3.45
CA ASN A 49 -12.54 6.30 3.88
C ASN A 49 -11.71 5.75 5.06
N HIS A 50 -11.30 6.58 6.03
CA HIS A 50 -10.41 6.15 7.13
C HIS A 50 -10.87 4.87 7.84
N ARG A 51 -12.19 4.66 7.94
CA ARG A 51 -12.77 3.45 8.56
C ARG A 51 -12.38 2.17 7.82
N ASP A 52 -12.28 2.22 6.50
CA ASP A 52 -11.97 1.09 5.62
C ASP A 52 -10.47 0.79 5.55
N TYR A 53 -9.63 1.72 5.99
CA TYR A 53 -8.17 1.55 5.97
C TYR A 53 -7.56 1.36 7.37
N ARG A 54 -8.33 1.66 8.43
CA ARG A 54 -7.86 1.61 9.83
C ARG A 54 -7.40 0.22 10.29
N PHE A 55 -7.91 -0.85 9.69
CA PHE A 55 -7.56 -2.22 10.05
C PHE A 55 -6.31 -2.75 9.34
N ILE A 56 -5.74 -1.96 8.41
CA ILE A 56 -4.52 -2.32 7.71
C ILE A 56 -3.32 -2.07 8.63
N THR A 57 -2.67 -3.16 9.03
CA THR A 57 -1.48 -3.09 9.90
C THR A 57 -0.30 -2.53 9.09
N GLY A 58 0.36 -1.50 9.63
CA GLY A 58 1.51 -0.85 8.97
C GLY A 58 1.16 0.33 8.06
N LEU A 59 -0.12 0.60 7.81
CA LEU A 59 -0.56 1.78 7.07
C LEU A 59 -0.72 2.98 8.00
N THR A 60 0.03 4.05 7.73
CA THR A 60 -0.14 5.32 8.44
C THR A 60 -1.25 6.12 7.76
N LEU A 61 -2.24 6.57 8.54
CA LEU A 61 -3.33 7.40 8.02
C LEU A 61 -3.10 8.87 8.40
N SER A 62 -3.16 9.75 7.41
CA SER A 62 -3.14 11.20 7.66
C SER A 62 -4.55 11.70 7.93
N ALA A 63 -4.69 12.70 8.80
CA ALA A 63 -5.96 13.41 8.98
C ALA A 63 -6.29 14.16 7.69
N TYR A 64 -7.41 13.82 7.07
CA TYR A 64 -7.94 14.57 5.93
C TYR A 64 -8.83 15.70 6.49
N PRO A 65 -8.55 16.98 6.21
CA PRO A 65 -9.34 18.11 6.69
C PRO A 65 -10.74 18.20 6.05
#